data_AF-A0A443HKB0-F1
#
_entry.id   AF-A0A443HKB0-F1
#
_cell.length_a   1.000
_cell.length_b   1.000
_cell.length_c   1.000
_cell.angle_alpha   90.00
_cell.angle_beta   90.00
_cell.angle_gamma   90.00
#
_symmetry.space_group_name_H-M   'P 1'
#
loop_
_entity.id
_entity.type
_entity.pdbx_description
1 polymer ?
#
loop_
_entity_poly.entity_id
_entity_poly.type
_entity_poly.pdbx_seq_one_letter_code
_entity_poly.pdbx_strand_id
1 'polypeptide(L)'
;MSIQHSLQNPKRRLLIATIVGFVLYCVLTFASIHKASTAVVQYTPEPGVRRITKVSMLYGKPNTFYQRALQTHRGHARRWGYRMEVLTHDIAVGYWNKPSYLLSLVIQELAKPASERTEWLMWVDADSIILNPAIPAETFLPPFDLDNVHVVASKDQNGLNTGIFFLHVHPWSVDMLVEAIALPLYQPDIDLGTNPDQLAMALVFNQIDGGPSGHGYKDGVVYLPRPWINAYEWSHAYEGKKGDMLVHFPGMQEERWTHMSNWLDIVEMTPQKWEVPFEETEYPNRTNQFWAQYRTSRDVALRVEKALDEQPSNAAESTRTAISSLWKALQEEADNSHVVRQRLESLEEAAKLDQVLSNS
;
A
#
# COMPACT_ATOMS: atom_id res chain seq x y z
N MET A 1 -62.87 -25.00 29.04
CA MET A 1 -62.02 -25.94 29.79
C MET A 1 -61.18 -26.70 28.77
N SER A 2 -59.90 -26.42 28.52
CA SER A 2 -58.82 -27.08 29.28
C SER A 2 -57.45 -26.59 28.76
N ILE A 3 -57.10 -25.32 28.98
CA ILE A 3 -55.70 -24.85 28.83
C ILE A 3 -55.05 -24.70 30.22
N GLN A 4 -55.84 -24.48 31.28
CA GLN A 4 -55.35 -24.36 32.65
C GLN A 4 -54.93 -25.68 33.32
N HIS A 5 -55.40 -26.85 32.85
CA HIS A 5 -54.98 -28.14 33.43
C HIS A 5 -53.62 -28.64 32.95
N SER A 6 -53.05 -28.06 31.88
CA SER A 6 -51.79 -28.51 31.27
C SER A 6 -50.54 -27.98 32.00
N LEU A 7 -50.71 -26.99 32.89
CA LEU A 7 -49.64 -26.30 33.64
C LEU A 7 -49.49 -26.74 35.10
N GLN A 8 -50.28 -27.70 35.60
CA GLN A 8 -50.23 -28.16 37.00
C GLN A 8 -49.37 -29.42 37.23
N ASN A 9 -48.82 -30.04 36.18
CA ASN A 9 -47.98 -31.22 36.35
C ASN A 9 -46.54 -30.81 36.77
N PRO A 10 -46.09 -31.13 37.99
CA PRO A 10 -44.79 -30.71 38.51
C PRO A 10 -43.61 -31.26 37.68
N LYS A 11 -43.75 -32.44 37.07
CA LYS A 11 -42.72 -33.02 36.19
C LYS A 11 -42.56 -32.21 34.90
N ARG A 12 -43.64 -31.62 34.39
CA ARG A 12 -43.63 -30.81 33.17
C ARG A 12 -43.06 -29.41 33.43
N ARG A 13 -43.31 -28.84 34.62
CA ARG A 13 -42.65 -27.60 35.06
C ARG A 13 -41.15 -27.77 35.22
N LEU A 14 -40.72 -28.90 35.80
CA LEU A 14 -39.31 -29.22 35.93
C LEU A 14 -38.65 -29.37 34.56
N LEU A 15 -39.27 -30.11 33.63
CA LEU A 15 -38.77 -30.28 32.27
C LEU A 15 -38.65 -28.94 31.51
N ILE A 16 -39.67 -28.07 31.60
CA ILE A 16 -39.63 -26.74 30.98
C ILE A 16 -38.52 -25.88 31.61
N ALA A 17 -38.37 -25.90 32.94
CA ALA A 17 -37.31 -25.17 33.63
C ALA A 17 -35.90 -25.67 33.22
N THR A 18 -35.71 -26.99 33.04
CA THR A 18 -34.45 -27.55 32.57
C THR A 18 -34.14 -27.15 31.13
N ILE A 19 -35.13 -27.18 30.23
CA ILE A 19 -34.97 -26.75 28.84
C ILE A 19 -34.63 -25.27 28.77
N VAL A 20 -35.35 -24.41 29.50
CA VAL A 20 -35.09 -22.97 29.55
C VAL A 20 -33.70 -22.69 30.12
N GLY A 21 -33.30 -23.39 31.19
CA GLY A 21 -31.96 -23.28 31.78
C GLY A 21 -30.85 -23.68 30.81
N PHE A 22 -31.05 -24.77 30.05
CA PHE A 22 -30.10 -25.21 29.03
C PHE A 22 -29.98 -24.22 27.87
N VAL A 23 -31.11 -23.68 27.38
CA VAL A 23 -31.11 -22.66 26.33
C VAL A 23 -30.40 -21.37 26.79
N LEU A 24 -30.67 -20.90 28.01
CA LEU A 24 -29.98 -19.75 28.60
C LEU A 24 -28.48 -20.01 28.75
N TYR A 25 -28.08 -21.21 29.18
CA TYR A 25 -26.68 -21.59 29.25
C TYR A 25 -26.01 -21.60 27.87
N CYS A 26 -26.66 -22.15 26.84
CA CYS A 26 -26.16 -22.12 25.46
C CYS A 26 -26.03 -20.70 24.91
N VAL A 27 -27.00 -19.82 25.18
CA VAL A 27 -26.94 -18.41 24.74
C VAL A 27 -25.81 -17.66 25.45
N LEU A 28 -25.63 -17.86 26.76
CA LEU A 28 -24.58 -17.19 27.54
C LEU A 28 -23.17 -17.68 27.19
N THR A 29 -23.02 -18.98 26.92
CA THR A 29 -21.75 -19.56 26.45
C THR A 29 -21.45 -19.13 25.03
N PHE A 30 -22.43 -19.14 24.13
CA PHE A 30 -22.27 -18.62 22.76
C PHE A 30 -21.90 -17.13 22.76
N ALA A 31 -22.57 -16.31 23.58
CA ALA A 31 -22.24 -14.89 23.73
C ALA A 31 -20.85 -14.65 24.32
N SER A 32 -20.41 -15.49 25.27
CA SER A 32 -19.05 -15.41 25.86
C SER A 32 -17.98 -15.85 24.86
N ILE A 33 -18.22 -16.90 24.08
CA ILE A 33 -17.33 -17.36 23.01
C ILE A 33 -17.26 -16.31 21.89
N HIS A 34 -18.39 -15.68 21.54
CA HIS A 34 -18.40 -14.57 20.59
C HIS A 34 -17.60 -13.38 21.12
N LYS A 35 -17.80 -12.95 22.38
CA LYS A 35 -17.00 -11.87 23.00
C LYS A 35 -15.50 -12.19 23.04
N ALA A 36 -15.12 -13.45 23.28
CA ALA A 36 -13.73 -13.88 23.26
C ALA A 36 -13.16 -13.94 21.82
N SER A 37 -13.98 -14.28 20.83
CA SER A 37 -13.61 -14.33 19.41
C SER A 37 -13.63 -12.97 18.71
N THR A 38 -14.38 -12.00 19.24
CA THR A 38 -14.43 -10.61 18.75
C THR A 38 -13.54 -9.67 19.54
N ALA A 39 -12.67 -10.19 20.41
CA ALA A 39 -11.51 -9.43 20.88
C ALA A 39 -10.55 -9.25 19.69
N VAL A 40 -10.97 -8.48 18.70
CA VAL A 40 -10.07 -7.76 17.81
C VAL A 40 -9.18 -6.99 18.76
N VAL A 41 -7.90 -7.35 18.84
CA VAL A 41 -6.91 -6.55 19.55
C VAL A 41 -7.02 -5.16 18.94
N GLN A 42 -7.68 -4.25 19.66
CA GLN A 42 -7.88 -2.89 19.23
C GLN A 42 -6.51 -2.23 19.38
N TYR A 43 -5.68 -2.35 18.35
CA TYR A 43 -4.39 -1.71 18.29
C TYR A 43 -4.63 -0.20 18.24
N THR A 44 -4.47 0.47 19.37
CA THR A 44 -4.24 1.91 19.44
C THR A 44 -2.75 2.13 19.16
N PRO A 45 -2.38 2.68 17.98
CA PRO A 45 -0.99 2.98 17.69
C PRO A 45 -0.47 4.02 18.66
N GLU A 46 0.79 3.89 19.06
CA GLU A 46 1.51 4.97 19.71
C GLU A 46 1.53 6.21 18.79
N PRO A 47 1.46 7.44 19.35
CA PRO A 47 1.60 8.66 18.57
C PRO A 47 2.88 8.62 17.72
N GLY A 48 2.74 8.81 16.40
CA GLY A 48 3.86 8.74 15.45
C GLY A 48 4.05 7.39 14.76
N VAL A 49 3.27 6.36 15.10
CA VAL A 49 3.23 5.09 14.36
C VAL A 49 2.14 5.13 13.29
N ARG A 50 2.48 4.76 12.05
CA ARG A 50 1.55 4.74 10.92
C ARG A 50 0.53 3.62 11.08
N ARG A 51 -0.77 3.92 10.93
CA ARG A 51 -1.83 2.90 10.83
C ARG A 51 -1.85 2.30 9.43
N ILE A 52 -1.33 1.08 9.28
CA ILE A 52 -1.26 0.37 8.02
C ILE A 52 -2.26 -0.79 8.00
N THR A 53 -2.94 -0.96 6.86
CA THR A 53 -3.70 -2.17 6.54
C THR A 53 -3.12 -2.82 5.29
N LYS A 54 -2.67 -4.07 5.39
CA LYS A 54 -2.31 -4.85 4.21
C LYS A 54 -3.57 -5.28 3.48
N VAL A 55 -3.55 -5.22 2.16
CA VAL A 55 -4.70 -5.55 1.32
C VAL A 55 -4.25 -6.55 0.27
N SER A 56 -5.04 -7.61 0.07
CA SER A 56 -4.83 -8.57 -1.01
C SER A 56 -6.17 -9.10 -1.52
N MET A 57 -6.12 -10.00 -2.50
CA MET A 57 -7.27 -10.74 -2.99
C MET A 57 -6.89 -12.20 -3.23
N LEU A 58 -7.77 -13.12 -2.85
CA LEU A 58 -7.63 -14.54 -3.13
C LEU A 58 -9.00 -15.20 -3.14
N TYR A 59 -9.45 -15.57 -4.33
CA TYR A 59 -10.74 -16.22 -4.57
C TYR A 59 -10.65 -17.18 -5.78
N GLY A 60 -11.73 -17.93 -6.02
CA GLY A 60 -11.76 -18.95 -7.07
C GLY A 60 -11.22 -20.31 -6.58
N LYS A 61 -10.53 -21.04 -7.46
CA LYS A 61 -10.01 -22.38 -7.12
C LYS A 61 -8.97 -22.27 -6.01
N PRO A 62 -9.05 -23.11 -4.96
CA PRO A 62 -8.04 -23.13 -3.90
C PRO A 62 -6.63 -23.30 -4.47
N ASN A 63 -5.72 -22.42 -4.06
CA ASN A 63 -4.29 -22.49 -4.37
C ASN A 63 -3.49 -22.44 -3.06
N THR A 64 -2.85 -23.55 -2.71
CA THR A 64 -2.15 -23.70 -1.43
C THR A 64 -0.91 -22.80 -1.34
N PHE A 65 -0.24 -22.51 -2.45
CA PHE A 65 0.93 -21.61 -2.47
C PHE A 65 0.51 -20.17 -2.14
N TYR A 66 -0.56 -19.67 -2.76
CA TYR A 66 -1.11 -18.34 -2.45
C TYR A 66 -1.64 -18.26 -1.02
N GLN A 67 -2.30 -19.32 -0.53
CA GLN A 67 -2.73 -19.36 0.86
C GLN A 67 -1.56 -19.27 1.83
N ARG A 68 -0.49 -20.06 1.62
CA ARG A 68 0.74 -20.02 2.43
C ARG A 68 1.44 -18.66 2.33
N ALA A 69 1.56 -18.10 1.13
CA ALA A 69 2.13 -16.77 0.90
C ALA A 69 1.38 -15.70 1.68
N LEU A 70 0.04 -15.66 1.63
CA LEU A 70 -0.77 -14.75 2.44
C LEU A 70 -0.63 -15.02 3.95
N GLN A 71 -0.34 -16.25 4.39
CA GLN A 71 -0.03 -16.48 5.81
C GLN A 71 1.27 -15.81 6.25
N THR A 72 2.28 -15.72 5.38
CA THR A 72 3.50 -14.96 5.70
C THR A 72 3.19 -13.48 5.90
N HIS A 73 2.32 -12.90 5.06
CA HIS A 73 1.83 -11.53 5.22
C HIS A 73 1.00 -11.34 6.49
N ARG A 74 0.12 -12.29 6.85
CA ARG A 74 -0.63 -12.26 8.12
C ARG A 74 0.30 -12.37 9.33
N GLY A 75 1.37 -13.16 9.24
CA GLY A 75 2.40 -13.26 10.26
C GLY A 75 3.10 -11.92 10.49
N HIS A 76 3.51 -11.28 9.40
CA HIS A 76 4.11 -9.95 9.42
C HIS A 76 3.17 -8.88 9.98
N ALA A 77 1.90 -8.86 9.52
CA ALA A 77 0.89 -7.94 10.02
C ALA A 77 0.68 -8.09 11.54
N ARG A 78 0.59 -9.33 12.05
CA ARG A 78 0.48 -9.60 13.48
C ARG A 78 1.69 -9.11 14.28
N ARG A 79 2.91 -9.25 13.76
CA ARG A 79 4.13 -8.81 14.44
C ARG A 79 4.13 -7.29 14.67
N TRP A 80 3.65 -6.53 13.69
CA TRP A 80 3.70 -5.07 13.69
C TRP A 80 2.37 -4.39 14.02
N GLY A 81 1.33 -5.16 14.38
CA GLY A 81 0.01 -4.61 14.72
C GLY A 81 -0.79 -4.08 13.53
N TYR A 82 -0.44 -4.45 12.29
CA TYR A 82 -1.22 -4.07 11.11
C TYR A 82 -2.49 -4.91 10.99
N ARG A 83 -3.50 -4.32 10.35
CA ARG A 83 -4.65 -5.09 9.86
C ARG A 83 -4.31 -5.77 8.54
N MET A 84 -5.06 -6.80 8.19
CA MET A 84 -4.97 -7.43 6.87
C MET A 84 -6.37 -7.75 6.34
N GLU A 85 -6.67 -7.21 5.17
CA GLU A 85 -7.92 -7.40 4.46
C GLU A 85 -7.66 -8.23 3.20
N VAL A 86 -8.45 -9.29 2.98
CA VAL A 86 -8.32 -10.15 1.80
C VAL A 86 -9.68 -10.26 1.13
N LEU A 87 -9.80 -9.76 -0.09
CA LEU A 87 -10.99 -9.97 -0.90
C LEU A 87 -11.10 -11.45 -1.24
N THR A 88 -12.22 -12.07 -0.84
CA THR A 88 -12.46 -13.51 -0.99
C THR A 88 -13.54 -13.85 -2.03
N HIS A 89 -14.09 -12.84 -2.69
CA HIS A 89 -15.13 -12.99 -3.70
C HIS A 89 -14.85 -12.03 -4.85
N ASP A 90 -15.22 -12.45 -6.06
CA ASP A 90 -15.13 -11.62 -7.27
C ASP A 90 -16.21 -10.54 -7.22
N ILE A 91 -15.82 -9.26 -7.34
CA ILE A 91 -16.72 -8.10 -7.27
C ILE A 91 -16.72 -7.26 -8.55
N ALA A 92 -15.71 -7.45 -9.40
CA ALA A 92 -15.56 -6.79 -10.69
C ALA A 92 -15.01 -7.79 -11.72
N VAL A 93 -14.93 -7.41 -12.99
CA VAL A 93 -14.42 -8.31 -14.03
C VAL A 93 -12.88 -8.30 -14.00
N GLY A 94 -12.28 -9.46 -13.70
CA GLY A 94 -10.83 -9.68 -13.85
C GLY A 94 -9.97 -8.69 -13.06
N TYR A 95 -9.06 -8.00 -13.76
CA TYR A 95 -8.09 -7.06 -13.20
C TYR A 95 -8.72 -5.86 -12.48
N TRP A 96 -10.00 -5.54 -12.76
CA TRP A 96 -10.69 -4.42 -12.11
C TRP A 96 -11.05 -4.66 -10.64
N ASN A 97 -10.88 -5.89 -10.12
CA ASN A 97 -11.13 -6.19 -8.70
C ASN A 97 -10.19 -5.42 -7.77
N LYS A 98 -8.91 -5.31 -8.12
CA LYS A 98 -7.90 -4.59 -7.33
C LYS A 98 -8.30 -3.13 -7.09
N PRO A 99 -8.48 -2.29 -8.14
CA PRO A 99 -8.84 -0.89 -7.92
C PRO A 99 -10.25 -0.73 -7.33
N SER A 100 -11.22 -1.58 -7.69
CA SER A 100 -12.58 -1.52 -7.12
C SER A 100 -12.59 -1.83 -5.63
N TYR A 101 -11.82 -2.83 -5.20
CA TYR A 101 -11.72 -3.19 -3.80
C TYR A 101 -10.99 -2.12 -2.99
N LEU A 102 -9.86 -1.62 -3.50
CA LEU A 102 -9.15 -0.50 -2.89
C LEU A 102 -10.05 0.72 -2.73
N LEU A 103 -10.83 1.08 -3.75
CA LEU A 103 -11.79 2.19 -3.70
C LEU A 103 -12.81 1.97 -2.56
N SER A 104 -13.36 0.76 -2.46
CA SER A 104 -14.30 0.42 -1.39
C SER A 104 -13.69 0.57 0.00
N LEU A 105 -12.42 0.19 0.18
CA LEU A 105 -11.71 0.27 1.45
C LEU A 105 -11.36 1.71 1.80
N VAL A 106 -10.88 2.51 0.84
CA VAL A 106 -10.58 3.93 1.05
C VAL A 106 -11.84 4.67 1.50
N ILE A 107 -12.99 4.45 0.85
CA ILE A 107 -14.27 5.07 1.23
C ILE A 107 -14.68 4.65 2.65
N GLN A 108 -14.58 3.36 2.98
CA GLN A 108 -14.92 2.86 4.33
C GLN A 108 -14.02 3.45 5.42
N GLU A 109 -12.72 3.63 5.16
CA GLU A 109 -11.79 4.24 6.11
C GLU A 109 -12.00 5.75 6.22
N LEU A 110 -12.30 6.45 5.12
CA LEU A 110 -12.64 7.88 5.14
C LEU A 110 -13.92 8.18 5.92
N ALA A 111 -14.85 7.22 6.02
CA ALA A 111 -16.07 7.35 6.82
C ALA A 111 -15.84 7.24 8.35
N LYS A 112 -14.62 6.90 8.79
CA LYS A 112 -14.24 6.81 10.21
C LYS A 112 -13.56 8.09 10.69
N PRO A 113 -13.56 8.39 12.01
CA PRO A 113 -12.74 9.45 12.57
C PRO A 113 -11.25 9.29 12.22
N ALA A 114 -10.55 10.39 11.99
CA ALA A 114 -9.13 10.37 11.59
C ALA A 114 -8.20 9.62 12.57
N SER A 115 -8.53 9.67 13.86
CA SER A 115 -7.84 8.96 14.94
C SER A 115 -8.02 7.44 14.91
N GLU A 116 -9.07 6.94 14.26
CA GLU A 116 -9.44 5.52 14.24
C GLU A 116 -9.20 4.87 12.87
N ARG A 117 -9.21 5.65 11.80
CA ARG A 117 -9.06 5.13 10.43
C ARG A 117 -7.62 4.70 10.14
N THR A 118 -7.48 3.75 9.23
CA THR A 118 -6.19 3.47 8.61
C THR A 118 -5.69 4.67 7.83
N GLU A 119 -4.37 4.90 7.90
CA GLU A 119 -3.70 5.95 7.14
C GLU A 119 -3.26 5.42 5.78
N TRP A 120 -2.71 4.21 5.73
CA TRP A 120 -2.15 3.64 4.50
C TRP A 120 -2.64 2.21 4.26
N LEU A 121 -3.07 1.96 3.03
CA LEU A 121 -3.25 0.62 2.51
C LEU A 121 -1.95 0.16 1.86
N MET A 122 -1.48 -1.04 2.16
CA MET A 122 -0.38 -1.69 1.44
C MET A 122 -0.97 -2.82 0.62
N TRP A 123 -1.11 -2.62 -0.70
CA TRP A 123 -1.52 -3.69 -1.58
C TRP A 123 -0.39 -4.71 -1.74
N VAL A 124 -0.73 -5.99 -1.66
CA VAL A 124 0.17 -7.10 -1.95
C VAL A 124 -0.50 -8.16 -2.82
N ASP A 125 0.10 -8.46 -3.98
CA ASP A 125 -0.35 -9.59 -4.80
C ASP A 125 -0.10 -10.92 -4.07
N ALA A 126 -0.98 -11.90 -4.31
CA ALA A 126 -0.98 -13.19 -3.61
C ALA A 126 0.22 -14.08 -3.96
N ASP A 127 0.94 -13.75 -5.03
CA ASP A 127 2.23 -14.32 -5.43
C ASP A 127 3.41 -13.50 -4.85
N SER A 128 3.30 -13.02 -3.62
CA SER A 128 4.41 -12.41 -2.87
C SER A 128 4.56 -13.02 -1.48
N ILE A 129 5.80 -13.21 -1.03
CA ILE A 129 6.14 -13.88 0.23
C ILE A 129 7.00 -12.94 1.09
N ILE A 130 6.64 -12.78 2.37
CA ILE A 130 7.51 -12.08 3.33
C ILE A 130 8.70 -12.98 3.68
N LEU A 131 9.90 -12.50 3.40
CA LEU A 131 11.16 -13.18 3.69
C LEU A 131 11.74 -12.77 5.04
N ASN A 132 11.75 -11.46 5.32
CA ASN A 132 12.23 -10.91 6.56
C ASN A 132 11.08 -10.23 7.32
N PRO A 133 10.41 -10.94 8.25
CA PRO A 133 9.30 -10.36 8.98
C PRO A 133 9.73 -9.26 9.97
N ALA A 134 11.03 -9.06 10.20
CA ALA A 134 11.54 -8.01 11.07
C ALA A 134 11.55 -6.62 10.43
N ILE A 135 11.20 -6.46 9.15
CA ILE A 135 11.17 -5.14 8.50
C ILE A 135 9.77 -4.51 8.64
N PRO A 136 9.56 -3.42 9.37
CA PRO A 136 8.27 -2.75 9.45
C PRO A 136 7.88 -2.12 8.11
N ALA A 137 6.61 -2.18 7.72
CA ALA A 137 6.12 -1.62 6.45
C ALA A 137 6.20 -0.08 6.43
N GLU A 138 6.04 0.59 7.58
CA GLU A 138 6.14 2.05 7.69
C GLU A 138 7.52 2.61 7.37
N THR A 139 8.58 1.79 7.38
CA THR A 139 9.93 2.24 7.00
C THR A 139 9.99 2.78 5.58
N PHE A 140 9.07 2.35 4.71
CA PHE A 140 8.99 2.73 3.31
C PHE A 140 8.02 3.89 3.06
N LEU A 141 7.27 4.33 4.07
CA LEU A 141 6.31 5.41 3.92
C LEU A 141 6.97 6.78 4.06
N PRO A 142 6.40 7.83 3.44
CA PRO A 142 6.87 9.19 3.65
C PRO A 142 6.79 9.60 5.13
N PRO A 143 7.69 10.47 5.58
CA PRO A 143 7.52 11.23 6.82
C PRO A 143 6.18 11.98 6.90
N PHE A 144 5.70 12.30 8.10
CA PHE A 144 4.38 12.92 8.32
C PHE A 144 4.21 14.29 7.66
N ASP A 145 5.30 15.02 7.42
CA ASP A 145 5.32 16.33 6.77
C ASP A 145 5.26 16.26 5.23
N LEU A 146 5.36 15.08 4.62
CA LEU A 146 5.12 14.89 3.18
C LEU A 146 3.67 14.38 2.96
N ASP A 147 2.69 15.17 3.38
CA ASP A 147 1.26 14.84 3.30
C ASP A 147 0.70 14.88 1.87
N ASN A 148 1.42 15.51 0.94
CA ASN A 148 1.13 15.55 -0.49
C ASN A 148 1.39 14.22 -1.21
N VAL A 149 2.07 13.26 -0.58
CA VAL A 149 2.32 11.93 -1.16
C VAL A 149 1.13 11.02 -0.84
N HIS A 150 0.53 10.47 -1.89
CA HIS A 150 -0.64 9.61 -1.80
C HIS A 150 -0.41 8.19 -2.33
N VAL A 151 0.62 7.99 -3.17
CA VAL A 151 1.03 6.68 -3.68
C VAL A 151 2.53 6.51 -3.51
N VAL A 152 2.93 5.37 -2.93
CA VAL A 152 4.32 4.93 -2.92
C VAL A 152 4.39 3.61 -3.67
N ALA A 153 5.02 3.61 -4.84
CA ALA A 153 5.06 2.48 -5.74
C ALA A 153 6.49 2.15 -6.18
N SER A 154 6.63 1.21 -7.10
CA SER A 154 7.90 0.87 -7.74
C SER A 154 7.71 0.79 -9.25
N LYS A 155 8.83 0.86 -9.99
CA LYS A 155 8.83 0.65 -11.44
C LYS A 155 9.59 -0.61 -11.82
N ASP A 156 9.12 -1.25 -12.89
CA ASP A 156 9.82 -2.31 -13.61
C ASP A 156 10.05 -1.92 -15.08
N GLN A 157 10.49 -2.87 -15.89
CA GLN A 157 10.75 -2.66 -17.33
C GLN A 157 9.53 -2.16 -18.12
N ASN A 158 8.31 -2.29 -17.58
CA ASN A 158 7.05 -1.86 -18.19
C ASN A 158 6.50 -0.57 -17.55
N GLY A 159 7.26 0.11 -16.69
CA GLY A 159 6.81 1.30 -15.96
C GLY A 159 6.25 0.96 -14.59
N LEU A 160 5.11 1.55 -14.21
CA LEU A 160 4.46 1.31 -12.91
C LEU A 160 4.27 -0.19 -12.67
N ASN A 161 4.65 -0.68 -11.49
CA ASN A 161 4.25 -2.00 -11.01
C ASN A 161 3.28 -1.89 -9.83
N THR A 162 2.12 -2.55 -9.93
CA THR A 162 1.06 -2.53 -8.91
C THR A 162 0.97 -3.82 -8.10
N GLY A 163 2.01 -4.66 -8.15
CA GLY A 163 2.06 -5.90 -7.38
C GLY A 163 2.28 -5.64 -5.89
N ILE A 164 3.12 -4.64 -5.57
CA ILE A 164 3.29 -4.12 -4.20
C ILE A 164 3.36 -2.60 -4.25
N PHE A 165 2.42 -1.93 -3.58
CA PHE A 165 2.43 -0.47 -3.46
C PHE A 165 1.64 -0.02 -2.22
N PHE A 166 1.88 1.23 -1.80
CA PHE A 166 1.14 1.87 -0.73
C PHE A 166 0.22 2.94 -1.30
N LEU A 167 -0.98 3.03 -0.71
CA LEU A 167 -2.02 3.98 -1.08
C LEU A 167 -2.53 4.68 0.18
N HIS A 168 -2.42 6.00 0.21
CA HIS A 168 -2.89 6.84 1.31
C HIS A 168 -4.42 6.85 1.32
N VAL A 169 -5.03 6.65 2.49
CA VAL A 169 -6.46 6.87 2.70
C VAL A 169 -6.74 8.37 2.70
N HIS A 170 -7.05 8.89 1.51
CA HIS A 170 -7.26 10.31 1.24
C HIS A 170 -8.30 10.50 0.14
N PRO A 171 -9.07 11.61 0.11
CA PRO A 171 -9.97 11.91 -1.01
C PRO A 171 -9.28 11.88 -2.38
N TRP A 172 -8.02 12.30 -2.46
CA TRP A 172 -7.19 12.18 -3.67
C TRP A 172 -7.16 10.75 -4.24
N SER A 173 -7.09 9.75 -3.37
CA SER A 173 -7.05 8.34 -3.78
C SER A 173 -8.41 7.85 -4.28
N VAL A 174 -9.51 8.46 -3.81
CA VAL A 174 -10.85 8.17 -4.32
C VAL A 174 -10.95 8.61 -5.77
N ASP A 175 -10.59 9.87 -6.05
CA ASP A 175 -10.67 10.44 -7.40
C ASP A 175 -9.78 9.66 -8.37
N MET A 176 -8.54 9.37 -7.97
CA MET A 176 -7.59 8.59 -8.77
C MET A 176 -8.12 7.20 -9.14
N LEU A 177 -8.66 6.46 -8.16
CA LEU A 177 -9.19 5.11 -8.40
C LEU A 177 -10.46 5.16 -9.26
N VAL A 178 -11.34 6.15 -9.06
CA VAL A 178 -12.53 6.34 -9.88
C VAL A 178 -12.13 6.60 -11.32
N GLU A 179 -11.17 7.49 -11.57
CA GLU A 179 -10.67 7.76 -12.91
C GLU A 179 -10.02 6.51 -13.54
N ALA A 180 -9.19 5.78 -12.80
CA ALA A 180 -8.55 4.57 -13.30
C ALA A 180 -9.56 3.48 -13.69
N ILE A 181 -10.61 3.28 -12.86
CA ILE A 181 -11.70 2.32 -13.15
C ILE A 181 -12.55 2.80 -14.33
N ALA A 182 -12.78 4.11 -14.45
CA ALA A 182 -13.60 4.68 -15.50
C ALA A 182 -12.86 4.81 -16.84
N LEU A 183 -11.53 4.76 -16.87
CA LEU A 183 -10.70 4.97 -18.06
C LEU A 183 -11.18 4.21 -19.31
N PRO A 184 -11.51 2.90 -19.25
CA PRO A 184 -12.01 2.18 -20.42
C PRO A 184 -13.36 2.68 -20.95
N LEU A 185 -14.15 3.39 -20.12
CA LEU A 185 -15.47 3.89 -20.50
C LEU A 185 -15.38 5.19 -21.30
N TYR A 186 -14.41 6.05 -21.00
CA TYR A 186 -14.25 7.34 -21.69
C TYR A 186 -13.03 7.40 -22.63
N GLN A 187 -12.13 6.42 -22.56
CA GLN A 187 -11.04 6.20 -23.54
C GLN A 187 -11.05 4.75 -24.06
N PRO A 188 -12.13 4.31 -24.72
CA PRO A 188 -12.29 2.90 -25.13
C PRO A 188 -11.29 2.45 -26.20
N ASP A 189 -10.63 3.40 -26.89
CA ASP A 189 -9.69 3.11 -27.99
C ASP A 189 -8.28 2.75 -27.49
N ILE A 190 -7.99 2.92 -26.20
CA ILE A 190 -6.70 2.55 -25.62
C ILE A 190 -6.65 1.04 -25.39
N ASP A 191 -5.69 0.38 -26.01
CA ASP A 191 -5.35 -1.01 -25.68
C ASP A 191 -4.64 -1.07 -24.33
N LEU A 192 -5.34 -1.61 -23.34
CA LEU A 192 -4.83 -1.75 -21.97
C LEU A 192 -3.97 -3.02 -21.76
N GLY A 193 -3.79 -3.84 -22.80
CA GLY A 193 -2.87 -4.97 -22.79
C GLY A 193 -3.17 -6.04 -21.73
N THR A 194 -2.11 -6.65 -21.18
CA THR A 194 -2.21 -7.83 -20.31
C THR A 194 -2.46 -7.51 -18.84
N ASN A 195 -2.14 -6.31 -18.38
CA ASN A 195 -2.38 -5.85 -17.00
C ASN A 195 -3.15 -4.52 -17.04
N PRO A 196 -4.43 -4.55 -17.41
CA PRO A 196 -5.18 -3.34 -17.74
C PRO A 196 -5.42 -2.40 -16.55
N ASP A 197 -5.51 -2.92 -15.33
CA ASP A 197 -5.58 -2.10 -14.10
C ASP A 197 -4.30 -1.29 -13.90
N GLN A 198 -3.15 -1.93 -14.04
CA GLN A 198 -1.84 -1.30 -13.90
C GLN A 198 -1.60 -0.22 -14.96
N LEU A 199 -1.88 -0.53 -16.23
CA LEU A 199 -1.72 0.46 -17.29
C LEU A 199 -2.71 1.62 -17.14
N ALA A 200 -3.97 1.35 -16.75
CA ALA A 200 -4.94 2.41 -16.49
C ALA A 200 -4.48 3.36 -15.37
N MET A 201 -3.99 2.82 -14.24
CA MET A 201 -3.44 3.64 -13.16
C MET A 201 -2.21 4.44 -13.64
N ALA A 202 -1.32 3.83 -14.43
CA ALA A 202 -0.16 4.53 -14.98
C ALA A 202 -0.55 5.68 -15.93
N LEU A 203 -1.59 5.51 -16.73
CA LEU A 203 -2.11 6.57 -17.62
C LEU A 203 -2.71 7.71 -16.79
N VAL A 204 -3.52 7.40 -15.77
CA VAL A 204 -4.09 8.40 -14.86
C VAL A 204 -3.00 9.18 -14.13
N PHE A 205 -1.95 8.51 -13.63
CA PHE A 205 -0.80 9.19 -13.00
C PHE A 205 -0.06 10.17 -13.93
N ASN A 206 -0.11 9.95 -15.24
CA ASN A 206 0.55 10.79 -16.23
C ASN A 206 -0.35 11.90 -16.80
N GLN A 207 -1.60 11.99 -16.38
CA GLN A 207 -2.44 13.13 -16.71
C GLN A 207 -1.87 14.42 -16.10
N ILE A 208 -1.91 15.49 -16.88
CA ILE A 208 -1.43 16.83 -16.51
C ILE A 208 -2.58 17.79 -16.16
N ASP A 209 -3.81 17.32 -16.33
CA ASP A 209 -5.07 18.00 -16.05
C ASP A 209 -6.04 17.02 -15.36
N GLY A 210 -7.10 17.55 -14.78
CA GLY A 210 -8.06 16.75 -14.01
C GLY A 210 -7.58 16.46 -12.57
N GLY A 211 -8.11 15.40 -11.96
CA GLY A 211 -7.89 15.12 -10.54
C GLY A 211 -8.44 16.16 -9.57
N PRO A 212 -8.24 15.97 -8.26
CA PRO A 212 -8.88 16.78 -7.21
C PRO A 212 -8.53 18.27 -7.26
N SER A 213 -7.34 18.62 -7.77
CA SER A 213 -6.85 19.99 -7.86
C SER A 213 -6.86 20.57 -9.28
N GLY A 214 -7.28 19.79 -10.28
CA GLY A 214 -7.23 20.19 -11.70
C GLY A 214 -5.84 20.08 -12.35
N HIS A 215 -4.82 19.63 -11.63
CA HIS A 215 -3.42 19.52 -12.09
C HIS A 215 -2.95 18.07 -12.28
N GLY A 216 -3.89 17.13 -12.39
CA GLY A 216 -3.60 15.70 -12.50
C GLY A 216 -3.13 15.08 -11.18
N TYR A 217 -2.36 13.99 -11.29
CA TYR A 217 -2.03 13.12 -10.15
C TYR A 217 -0.52 12.97 -9.90
N LYS A 218 0.32 13.44 -10.82
CA LYS A 218 1.73 13.08 -10.86
C LYS A 218 2.50 13.44 -9.58
N ASP A 219 2.19 14.59 -8.96
CA ASP A 219 2.84 15.08 -7.74
C ASP A 219 2.48 14.27 -6.48
N GLY A 220 1.42 13.46 -6.54
CA GLY A 220 1.00 12.58 -5.46
C GLY A 220 1.69 11.21 -5.46
N VAL A 221 2.54 10.92 -6.45
CA VAL A 221 3.14 9.58 -6.65
C VAL A 221 4.65 9.65 -6.47
N VAL A 222 5.19 8.74 -5.66
CA VAL A 222 6.64 8.57 -5.47
C VAL A 222 7.04 7.12 -5.74
N TYR A 223 8.12 6.95 -6.49
CA TYR A 223 8.66 5.63 -6.81
C TYR A 223 9.89 5.32 -5.94
N LEU A 224 9.85 4.19 -5.23
CA LEU A 224 10.98 3.64 -4.48
C LEU A 224 11.80 2.68 -5.36
N PRO A 225 13.07 2.45 -5.00
CA PRO A 225 13.85 1.36 -5.59
C PRO A 225 13.09 0.05 -5.45
N ARG A 226 12.75 -0.57 -6.58
CA ARG A 226 11.88 -1.75 -6.64
C ARG A 226 12.29 -2.87 -5.67
N PRO A 227 13.58 -3.25 -5.52
CA PRO A 227 13.98 -4.31 -4.59
C PRO A 227 13.63 -4.05 -3.11
N TRP A 228 13.31 -2.81 -2.72
CA TRP A 228 12.97 -2.51 -1.33
C TRP A 228 11.61 -3.06 -0.93
N ILE A 229 10.63 -2.93 -1.83
CA ILE A 229 9.23 -3.26 -1.55
C ILE A 229 8.68 -4.34 -2.48
N ASN A 230 9.39 -4.68 -3.55
CA ASN A 230 8.90 -5.48 -4.66
C ASN A 230 10.04 -6.21 -5.40
N ALA A 231 10.95 -6.83 -4.64
CA ALA A 231 12.07 -7.59 -5.21
C ALA A 231 11.57 -8.82 -5.97
N TYR A 232 12.09 -9.06 -7.18
CA TYR A 232 11.60 -10.13 -8.03
C TYR A 232 12.36 -11.44 -7.80
N GLU A 233 11.63 -12.53 -7.88
CA GLU A 233 12.19 -13.82 -8.28
C GLU A 233 12.20 -13.90 -9.82
N TRP A 234 13.37 -14.22 -10.37
CA TRP A 234 13.54 -14.63 -11.76
C TRP A 234 13.79 -16.14 -11.81
N SER A 235 13.53 -16.76 -12.96
CA SER A 235 13.78 -18.20 -13.15
C SER A 235 15.21 -18.65 -12.80
N HIS A 236 16.19 -17.73 -12.87
CA HIS A 236 17.60 -18.02 -12.62
C HIS A 236 18.16 -17.41 -11.33
N ALA A 237 17.45 -16.48 -10.68
CA ALA A 237 17.97 -15.78 -9.50
C ALA A 237 16.89 -15.00 -8.77
N TYR A 238 17.09 -14.83 -7.46
CA TYR A 238 16.43 -13.80 -6.68
C TYR A 238 17.18 -12.47 -6.86
N GLU A 239 16.46 -11.38 -7.12
CA GLU A 239 17.05 -10.05 -7.28
C GLU A 239 17.56 -9.46 -5.98
N GLY A 240 16.88 -9.75 -4.87
CA GLY A 240 17.23 -9.20 -3.57
C GLY A 240 18.39 -9.93 -2.90
N LYS A 241 18.58 -9.62 -1.63
CA LYS A 241 19.59 -10.22 -0.75
C LYS A 241 19.00 -10.58 0.60
N LYS A 242 19.78 -11.33 1.39
CA LYS A 242 19.43 -11.63 2.79
C LYS A 242 19.16 -10.32 3.54
N GLY A 243 18.07 -10.30 4.30
CA GLY A 243 17.61 -9.13 5.04
C GLY A 243 16.55 -8.29 4.31
N ASP A 244 16.35 -8.49 3.00
CA ASP A 244 15.29 -7.82 2.26
C ASP A 244 13.89 -8.30 2.69
N MET A 245 12.89 -7.43 2.59
CA MET A 245 11.57 -7.66 3.18
C MET A 245 10.82 -8.83 2.55
N LEU A 246 10.75 -8.89 1.21
CA LEU A 246 9.87 -9.82 0.50
C LEU A 246 10.41 -10.21 -0.87
N VAL A 247 9.81 -11.25 -1.44
CA VAL A 247 9.98 -11.66 -2.84
C VAL A 247 8.63 -11.70 -3.53
N HIS A 248 8.59 -11.28 -4.80
CA HIS A 248 7.42 -11.28 -5.68
C HIS A 248 7.71 -12.13 -6.92
N PHE A 249 6.72 -12.89 -7.39
CA PHE A 249 6.87 -13.84 -8.52
C PHE A 249 6.05 -13.42 -9.77
N PRO A 250 6.24 -12.20 -10.31
CA PRO A 250 5.44 -11.70 -11.42
C PRO A 250 5.77 -12.42 -12.73
N GLY A 251 4.74 -12.81 -13.48
CA GLY A 251 4.91 -13.31 -14.85
C GLY A 251 5.62 -14.66 -15.01
N MET A 252 5.92 -15.39 -13.93
CA MET A 252 6.65 -16.67 -13.97
C MET A 252 5.84 -17.88 -14.46
N GLN A 253 4.55 -17.70 -14.78
CA GLN A 253 3.66 -18.77 -15.25
C GLN A 253 3.74 -20.02 -14.36
N GLU A 254 3.97 -21.22 -14.92
CA GLU A 254 4.03 -22.48 -14.18
C GLU A 254 5.31 -22.65 -13.35
N GLU A 255 6.42 -22.01 -13.73
CA GLU A 255 7.67 -22.08 -12.95
C GLU A 255 7.48 -21.48 -11.55
N ARG A 256 6.54 -20.52 -11.42
CA ARG A 256 6.16 -19.87 -10.16
C ARG A 256 5.99 -20.86 -9.02
N TRP A 257 5.33 -21.99 -9.25
CA TRP A 257 4.95 -22.90 -8.16
C TRP A 257 6.15 -23.53 -7.47
N THR A 258 7.15 -23.94 -8.25
CA THR A 258 8.39 -24.51 -7.71
C THR A 258 9.16 -23.47 -6.90
N HIS A 259 9.30 -22.25 -7.43
CA HIS A 259 9.99 -21.16 -6.75
C HIS A 259 9.27 -20.74 -5.47
N MET A 260 7.95 -20.56 -5.52
CA MET A 260 7.14 -20.27 -4.33
C MET A 260 7.27 -21.38 -3.29
N SER A 261 7.21 -22.66 -3.69
CA SER A 261 7.37 -23.77 -2.75
C SER A 261 8.71 -23.70 -2.02
N ASN A 262 9.81 -23.49 -2.75
CA ASN A 262 11.15 -23.41 -2.18
C ASN A 262 11.26 -22.26 -1.17
N TRP A 263 10.74 -21.08 -1.51
CA TRP A 263 10.74 -19.93 -0.63
C TRP A 263 9.86 -20.11 0.60
N LEU A 264 8.66 -20.66 0.43
CA LEU A 264 7.75 -20.98 1.53
C LEU A 264 8.38 -21.97 2.51
N ASP A 265 9.02 -23.03 2.01
CA ASP A 265 9.69 -24.01 2.85
C ASP A 265 10.85 -23.37 3.64
N ILE A 266 11.60 -22.45 3.01
CA ILE A 266 12.67 -21.70 3.70
C ILE A 266 12.11 -20.85 4.85
N VAL A 267 11.07 -20.05 4.61
CA VAL A 267 10.55 -19.11 5.63
C VAL A 267 9.73 -19.82 6.70
N GLU A 268 9.14 -20.98 6.40
CA GLU A 268 8.38 -21.77 7.37
C GLU A 268 9.28 -22.66 8.23
N MET A 269 10.32 -23.28 7.65
CA MET A 269 11.18 -24.24 8.35
C MET A 269 12.46 -23.61 8.91
N THR A 270 12.99 -22.59 8.26
CA THR A 270 14.28 -21.96 8.62
C THR A 270 14.23 -20.42 8.58
N PRO A 271 13.25 -19.75 9.22
CA PRO A 271 13.07 -18.30 9.10
C PRO A 271 14.32 -17.49 9.48
N GLN A 272 15.11 -17.97 10.45
CA GLN A 272 16.35 -17.30 10.92
C GLN A 272 17.44 -17.23 9.84
N LYS A 273 17.31 -18.02 8.76
CA LYS A 273 18.24 -17.97 7.63
C LYS A 273 18.13 -16.64 6.89
N TRP A 274 16.93 -16.06 6.82
CA TRP A 274 16.62 -14.84 6.07
C TRP A 274 16.25 -13.64 6.93
N GLU A 275 15.72 -13.88 8.13
CA GLU A 275 15.41 -12.82 9.09
C GLU A 275 16.71 -12.14 9.56
N VAL A 276 16.76 -10.82 9.39
CA VAL A 276 17.81 -9.93 9.91
C VAL A 276 17.09 -8.82 10.68
N PRO A 277 17.49 -8.50 11.93
CA PRO A 277 16.89 -7.40 12.68
C PRO A 277 16.86 -6.10 11.87
N PHE A 278 15.78 -5.32 11.99
CA PHE A 278 15.57 -4.10 11.21
C PHE A 278 16.77 -3.14 11.30
N GLU A 279 17.27 -2.95 12.51
CA GLU A 279 18.38 -2.06 12.87
C GLU A 279 19.72 -2.52 12.27
N GLU A 280 19.84 -3.81 11.96
CA GLU A 280 21.02 -4.41 11.32
C GLU A 280 20.92 -4.43 9.79
N THR A 281 19.76 -4.07 9.24
CA THR A 281 19.59 -3.94 7.79
C THR A 281 20.01 -2.56 7.29
N GLU A 282 20.06 -2.39 5.96
CA GLU A 282 20.36 -1.10 5.35
C GLU A 282 19.12 -0.19 5.27
N TYR A 283 17.91 -0.71 5.53
CA TYR A 283 16.67 0.05 5.37
C TYR A 283 16.59 1.31 6.23
N PRO A 284 16.90 1.29 7.55
CA PRO A 284 16.81 2.51 8.37
C PRO A 284 17.61 3.67 7.80
N ASN A 285 18.83 3.41 7.31
CA ASN A 285 19.66 4.46 6.74
C ASN A 285 19.17 4.86 5.34
N ARG A 286 18.90 3.88 4.48
CA ARG A 286 18.54 4.13 3.09
C ARG A 286 17.21 4.85 2.92
N THR A 287 16.18 4.47 3.67
CA THR A 287 14.85 5.12 3.56
C THR A 287 14.89 6.53 4.16
N ASN A 288 15.61 6.74 5.27
CA ASN A 288 15.81 8.07 5.84
C ASN A 288 16.54 9.00 4.86
N GLN A 289 17.61 8.52 4.22
CA GLN A 289 18.34 9.30 3.21
C GLN A 289 17.47 9.60 1.99
N PHE A 290 16.72 8.62 1.49
CA PHE A 290 15.80 8.78 0.37
C PHE A 290 14.78 9.88 0.65
N TRP A 291 14.06 9.79 1.77
CA TRP A 291 13.01 10.76 2.09
C TRP A 291 13.58 12.15 2.43
N ALA A 292 14.75 12.23 3.06
CA ALA A 292 15.44 13.50 3.30
C ALA A 292 15.85 14.18 1.99
N GLN A 293 16.37 13.43 1.02
CA GLN A 293 16.71 13.94 -0.30
C GLN A 293 15.45 14.40 -1.04
N TYR A 294 14.41 13.56 -1.10
CA TYR A 294 13.13 13.90 -1.73
C TYR A 294 12.54 15.19 -1.14
N ARG A 295 12.45 15.28 0.20
CA ARG A 295 11.97 16.47 0.92
C ARG A 295 12.77 17.70 0.53
N THR A 296 14.10 17.63 0.62
CA THR A 296 14.98 18.77 0.33
C THR A 296 14.81 19.26 -1.10
N SER A 297 14.81 18.34 -2.07
CA SER A 297 14.62 18.67 -3.48
C SER A 297 13.26 19.31 -3.75
N ARG A 298 12.18 18.75 -3.19
CA ARG A 298 10.82 19.30 -3.29
C ARG A 298 10.74 20.71 -2.69
N ASP A 299 11.27 20.90 -1.48
CA ASP A 299 11.20 22.17 -0.77
C ASP A 299 12.01 23.27 -1.45
N VAL A 300 13.13 22.91 -2.09
CA VAL A 300 13.89 23.84 -2.95
C VAL A 300 13.10 24.19 -4.21
N ALA A 301 12.51 23.19 -4.89
CA ALA A 301 11.68 23.44 -6.06
C ALA A 301 10.53 24.41 -5.74
N LEU A 302 9.71 24.11 -4.74
CA LEU A 302 8.59 24.95 -4.33
C LEU A 302 9.02 26.39 -3.96
N ARG A 303 10.18 26.55 -3.32
CA ARG A 303 10.72 27.87 -2.99
C ARG A 303 11.13 28.66 -4.23
N VAL A 304 11.75 28.00 -5.21
CA VAL A 304 12.15 28.62 -6.47
C VAL A 304 10.92 28.97 -7.32
N GLU A 305 9.90 28.10 -7.40
CA GLU A 305 8.63 28.42 -8.09
C GLU A 305 7.98 29.65 -7.50
N LYS A 306 7.85 29.69 -6.17
CA LYS A 306 7.29 30.85 -5.48
C LYS A 306 8.06 32.14 -5.79
N ALA A 307 9.39 32.09 -5.81
CA ALA A 307 10.22 33.24 -6.15
C ALA A 307 10.04 33.69 -7.63
N LEU A 308 9.90 32.73 -8.55
CA LEU A 308 9.62 33.01 -9.97
C LEU A 308 8.25 33.65 -10.19
N ASP A 309 7.23 33.23 -9.44
CA ASP A 309 5.88 33.79 -9.50
C ASP A 309 5.83 35.22 -8.97
N GLU A 310 6.64 35.53 -7.95
CA GLU A 310 6.76 36.87 -7.37
C GLU A 310 7.58 37.83 -8.26
N GLN A 311 8.50 37.30 -9.09
CA GLN A 311 9.36 38.07 -9.99
C GLN A 311 9.38 37.49 -11.41
N PRO A 312 8.29 37.64 -12.19
CA PRO A 312 8.16 37.09 -13.53
C PRO A 312 9.02 37.88 -14.53
N SER A 313 10.33 37.69 -14.48
CA SER A 313 11.26 38.20 -15.49
C SER A 313 11.49 37.15 -16.59
N ASN A 314 11.72 37.63 -17.82
CA ASN A 314 12.15 36.77 -18.94
C ASN A 314 13.59 36.26 -18.76
N ALA A 315 14.35 36.78 -17.79
CA ALA A 315 15.75 36.42 -17.56
C ALA A 315 15.93 35.10 -16.78
N ALA A 316 14.85 34.40 -16.41
CA ALA A 316 14.88 33.18 -15.61
C ALA A 316 14.58 31.88 -16.39
N GLU A 317 14.80 31.86 -17.72
CA GLU A 317 14.51 30.68 -18.55
C GLU A 317 15.35 29.45 -18.15
N SER A 318 16.60 29.66 -17.75
CA SER A 318 17.48 28.59 -17.29
C SER A 318 16.96 27.95 -16.00
N THR A 319 16.50 28.78 -15.05
CA THR A 319 15.85 28.32 -13.81
C THR A 319 14.54 27.58 -14.09
N ARG A 320 13.68 28.08 -15.00
CA ARG A 320 12.43 27.40 -15.39
C ARG A 320 12.67 26.04 -16.03
N THR A 321 13.74 25.91 -16.81
CA THR A 321 14.12 24.63 -17.40
C THR A 321 14.65 23.67 -16.34
N ALA A 322 15.51 24.16 -15.45
CA ALA A 322 16.10 23.36 -14.37
C ALA A 322 15.03 22.85 -13.39
N ILE A 323 14.02 23.67 -13.07
CA ILE A 323 12.96 23.27 -12.15
C ILE A 323 12.04 22.20 -12.74
N SER A 324 11.64 22.35 -14.01
CA SER A 324 10.89 21.32 -14.72
C SER A 324 11.66 20.00 -14.77
N SER A 325 12.98 20.06 -14.97
CA SER A 325 13.86 18.89 -14.95
C SER A 325 13.94 18.22 -13.57
N LEU A 326 13.99 19.01 -12.49
CA LEU A 326 13.96 18.47 -11.12
C LEU A 326 12.61 17.84 -10.79
N TRP A 327 11.49 18.47 -11.14
CA TRP A 327 10.16 17.88 -10.95
C TRP A 327 10.00 16.57 -11.71
N LYS A 328 10.46 16.54 -12.97
CA LYS A 328 10.47 15.29 -13.74
C LYS A 328 11.26 14.20 -13.02
N ALA A 329 12.45 14.51 -12.50
CA ALA A 329 13.25 13.55 -11.74
C ALA A 329 12.54 13.09 -10.45
N LEU A 330 11.90 13.99 -9.70
CA LEU A 330 11.13 13.64 -8.49
C LEU A 330 9.89 12.77 -8.81
N GLN A 331 9.25 12.99 -9.94
CA GLN A 331 8.04 12.28 -10.34
C GLN A 331 8.33 10.95 -11.04
N GLU A 332 9.45 10.83 -11.77
CA GLU A 332 9.72 9.69 -12.63
C GLU A 332 10.92 8.85 -12.21
N GLU A 333 11.89 9.43 -11.50
CA GLU A 333 13.21 8.86 -11.23
C GLU A 333 13.64 9.07 -9.77
N ALA A 334 12.68 9.21 -8.84
CA ALA A 334 12.98 9.45 -7.42
C ALA A 334 13.88 8.35 -6.82
N ASP A 335 13.75 7.13 -7.32
CA ASP A 335 14.56 5.97 -6.97
C ASP A 335 16.02 6.05 -7.46
N ASN A 336 16.34 7.00 -8.35
CA ASN A 336 17.69 7.31 -8.79
C ASN A 336 18.25 8.53 -8.05
N SER A 337 18.85 8.27 -6.88
CA SER A 337 19.41 9.32 -6.02
C SER A 337 20.48 10.19 -6.71
N HIS A 338 21.22 9.64 -7.68
CA HIS A 338 22.22 10.41 -8.43
C HIS A 338 21.56 11.43 -9.36
N VAL A 339 20.53 11.01 -10.11
CA VAL A 339 19.79 11.90 -11.03
C VAL A 339 19.10 13.02 -10.25
N VAL A 340 18.37 12.71 -9.18
CA VAL A 340 17.69 13.73 -8.37
C VAL A 340 18.69 14.73 -7.79
N ARG A 341 19.85 14.28 -7.30
CA ARG A 341 20.90 15.16 -6.77
C ARG A 341 21.46 16.07 -7.86
N GLN A 342 21.80 15.50 -9.02
CA GLN A 342 22.32 16.27 -10.16
C GLN A 342 21.32 17.35 -10.61
N ARG A 343 20.01 17.03 -10.65
CA ARG A 343 18.97 18.00 -11.02
C ARG A 343 18.78 19.08 -9.96
N LEU A 344 18.90 18.74 -8.67
CA LEU A 344 18.87 19.72 -7.59
C LEU A 344 20.05 20.69 -7.69
N GLU A 345 21.27 20.18 -7.85
CA GLU A 345 22.48 21.00 -8.03
C GLU A 345 22.33 21.95 -9.24
N SER A 346 21.82 21.42 -10.37
CA SER A 346 21.57 22.23 -11.57
C SER A 346 20.54 23.35 -11.34
N LEU A 347 19.48 23.08 -10.56
CA LEU A 347 18.49 24.09 -10.20
C LEU A 347 19.09 25.16 -9.30
N GLU A 348 19.86 24.78 -8.29
CA GLU A 348 20.50 25.73 -7.38
C GLU A 348 21.52 26.62 -8.11
N GLU A 349 22.29 26.08 -9.05
CA GLU A 349 23.20 26.84 -9.91
C GLU A 349 22.44 27.84 -10.79
N ALA A 350 21.39 27.38 -11.49
CA ALA A 350 20.56 28.24 -12.34
C ALA A 350 19.87 29.35 -11.54
N ALA A 351 19.28 29.02 -10.40
CA ALA A 351 18.57 29.99 -9.55
C ALA A 351 19.52 31.06 -8.97
N LYS A 352 20.80 30.71 -8.72
CA LYS A 352 21.83 31.69 -8.30
C LYS A 352 22.24 32.60 -9.45
N LEU A 353 22.46 32.04 -10.65
CA LEU A 353 22.85 32.80 -11.83
C LEU A 353 21.76 33.79 -12.27
N ASP A 354 20.50 33.35 -12.24
CA ASP A 354 19.34 34.16 -12.60
C ASP A 354 18.89 35.08 -11.44
N GLN A 355 19.59 35.06 -10.30
CA GLN A 355 19.30 35.85 -9.09
C GLN A 355 17.88 35.63 -8.52
N VAL A 356 17.30 34.46 -8.75
CA VAL A 356 15.95 34.07 -8.29
C VAL A 356 15.95 33.79 -6.78
N LEU A 357 17.03 33.20 -6.26
CA LEU A 357 17.27 33.07 -4.83
C LEU A 357 18.38 34.03 -4.43
N SER A 358 18.08 34.99 -3.54
CA SER A 358 19.11 35.85 -2.96
C SER A 358 20.13 35.01 -2.20
N ASN A 359 21.43 35.32 -2.33
CA ASN A 359 22.49 34.71 -1.53
C ASN A 359 22.11 34.81 -0.03
N SER A 360 21.71 33.67 0.55
CA SER A 360 21.51 33.52 1.99
C SER A 360 22.84 33.46 2.72
#